data_AF-A0AAE8IF87-F1
#
_entry.id   AF-A0AAE8IF87-F1
#
_cell.length_a   1.000
_cell.length_b   1.000
_cell.length_c   1.000
_cell.angle_alpha   90.00
_cell.angle_beta   90.00
_cell.angle_gamma   90.00
#
_symmetry.space_group_name_H-M   'P 1'
#
loop_
_entity.id
_entity.type
_entity.pdbx_description
1 polymer ?
#
loop_
_entity_poly.entity_id
_entity_poly.type
_entity_poly.pdbx_seq_one_letter_code
_entity_poly.pdbx_strand_id
1 'polypeptide(L)' 'MTGKLEVPENISIIPLPPKCPELNPVENIWQFMRDNWLSNRIFISHDNIIDLCCEAWNKLVDQPWRIMTIGRRKWARGS' A
#
# COMPACT_ATOMS: atom_id res chain seq x y z
N MET A 1 8.09 16.34 14.78
CA MET A 1 6.63 16.12 14.86
C MET A 1 6.04 17.23 15.71
N THR A 2 4.94 17.86 15.30
CA THR A 2 4.43 19.11 15.92
C THR A 2 3.71 18.92 17.26
N GLY A 3 3.80 17.74 17.89
CA GLY A 3 3.15 17.42 19.17
C GLY A 3 1.61 17.39 19.15
N LYS A 4 0.99 17.80 18.03
CA LYS A 4 -0.47 17.87 17.87
C LYS A 4 -1.14 16.52 17.56
N LEU A 5 -0.36 15.51 17.18
CA LEU A 5 -0.88 14.19 16.88
C LEU A 5 -0.88 13.36 18.15
N GLU A 6 -2.07 13.06 18.67
CA GLU A 6 -2.25 12.12 19.78
C GLU A 6 -2.05 10.69 19.26
N VAL A 7 -1.02 10.02 19.74
CA VAL A 7 -0.68 8.65 19.34
C VAL A 7 -1.08 7.70 20.46
N PRO A 8 -1.99 6.74 20.20
CA PRO A 8 -2.32 5.71 21.18
C PRO A 8 -1.09 4.90 21.63
N GLU A 9 -1.08 4.42 22.87
CA GLU A 9 0.05 3.67 23.44
C GLU A 9 0.43 2.41 22.65
N ASN A 10 -0.51 1.83 21.90
CA ASN A 10 -0.31 0.63 21.10
C ASN A 10 0.10 0.90 19.63
N ILE A 11 0.40 2.14 19.26
CA ILE A 11 0.80 2.52 17.90
C ILE A 11 2.15 3.24 17.94
N SER A 12 3.12 2.74 17.17
CA SER A 12 4.40 3.41 16.97
C SER A 12 4.45 4.07 15.60
N ILE A 13 4.84 5.35 15.55
CA ILE A 13 5.06 6.07 14.28
C ILE A 13 6.47 5.79 13.78
N ILE A 14 6.56 5.25 12.58
CA ILE A 14 7.83 5.08 11.86
C ILE A 14 7.91 6.20 10.81
N PRO A 15 8.81 7.19 10.95
CA PRO A 15 8.93 8.27 9.98
C PRO A 15 9.55 7.76 8.69
N LEU A 16 8.89 8.03 7.56
CA LEU A 16 9.44 7.79 6.24
C LEU A 16 10.24 9.02 5.77
N PRO A 17 11.44 8.84 5.20
CA PRO A 17 12.18 9.94 4.61
C PRO A 17 11.36 10.61 3.48
N PRO A 18 11.40 11.96 3.39
CA PRO A 18 10.69 12.66 2.33
C PRO A 18 11.23 12.27 0.95
N LYS A 19 10.34 12.16 -0.03
CA LYS A 19 10.66 11.84 -1.43
C LYS A 19 11.32 10.47 -1.66
N CYS A 20 11.11 9.51 -0.75
CA CYS A 20 11.58 8.12 -0.88
C CYS A 20 10.41 7.13 -1.07
N PRO A 21 9.67 7.18 -2.21
CA PRO A 21 8.55 6.29 -2.46
C PRO A 21 8.95 4.80 -2.47
N GLU A 22 10.19 4.48 -2.85
CA GLU A 22 10.75 3.13 -2.84
C GLU A 22 10.80 2.48 -1.46
N LEU A 23 10.83 3.30 -0.39
CA LEU A 23 10.81 2.82 0.97
C LEU A 23 9.38 2.52 1.45
N ASN A 24 8.36 3.15 0.87
CA ASN A 24 6.97 2.96 1.25
C ASN A 24 6.45 1.59 0.74
N PRO A 25 6.14 0.63 1.63
CA PRO A 25 5.64 -0.68 1.20
C PRO A 25 4.30 -0.59 0.45
N VAL A 26 3.50 0.45 0.72
CA VAL A 26 2.20 0.67 0.06
C VAL A 26 2.38 0.97 -1.43
N GLU A 27 3.43 1.70 -1.82
CA GLU A 27 3.71 1.97 -3.24
C GLU A 27 4.00 0.69 -4.03
N ASN A 28 4.69 -0.27 -3.41
CA ASN A 28 4.99 -1.54 -4.07
C ASN A 28 3.76 -2.46 -4.18
N ILE A 29 2.83 -2.37 -3.23
CA ILE A 29 1.52 -3.05 -3.32
C ILE A 29 0.72 -2.47 -4.47
N TRP A 30 0.66 -1.15 -4.59
CA TRP A 30 0.01 -0.48 -5.71
C TRP A 30 0.65 -0.81 -7.05
N GLN A 31 1.98 -0.79 -7.12
CA GLN A 31 2.73 -1.17 -8.31
C GLN A 31 2.39 -2.61 -8.74
N PHE A 32 2.37 -3.55 -7.79
CA PHE A 32 2.00 -4.93 -8.06
C PHE A 32 0.59 -5.03 -8.68
N MET A 33 -0.41 -4.37 -8.09
CA MET A 33 -1.79 -4.39 -8.62
C MET A 33 -1.89 -3.76 -10.01
N ARG A 34 -1.17 -2.64 -10.24
CA ARG A 34 -1.10 -2.00 -11.56
C ARG A 34 -0.50 -2.93 -12.60
N ASP A 35 0.65 -3.51 -12.34
CA ASP A 35 1.36 -4.34 -13.31
C ASP A 35 0.60 -5.61 -13.67
N ASN A 36 -0.12 -6.20 -12.71
CA ASN A 36 -0.73 -7.51 -12.88
C ASN A 36 -2.21 -7.48 -13.27
N TRP A 37 -2.97 -6.50 -12.81
CA TRP A 37 -4.43 -6.52 -12.96
C TRP A 37 -5.04 -5.26 -13.52
N LEU A 38 -4.47 -4.08 -13.26
CA LEU A 38 -5.09 -2.80 -13.61
C LEU A 38 -4.45 -2.11 -14.84
N SER A 39 -3.33 -2.65 -15.37
CA SER A 39 -2.66 -2.12 -16.57
C SER A 39 -3.50 -2.34 -17.84
N ASN A 40 -3.33 -1.42 -18.81
CA ASN A 40 -3.92 -1.50 -20.15
C ASN A 40 -5.44 -1.74 -20.20
N ARG A 41 -6.18 -1.17 -19.23
CA ARG A 41 -7.65 -1.21 -19.21
C ARG A 41 -8.27 0.06 -19.77
N ILE A 42 -9.43 -0.10 -20.40
CA ILE A 42 -10.32 1.01 -20.75
C ILE A 42 -11.36 1.12 -19.64
N PHE A 43 -11.49 2.31 -19.07
CA PHE A 43 -12.46 2.61 -18.02
C PHE A 43 -13.64 3.36 -18.63
N ILE A 44 -14.86 2.86 -18.37
CA ILE A 44 -16.08 3.39 -18.99
C ILE A 44 -16.64 4.58 -18.18
N SER A 45 -16.41 4.58 -16.87
CA SER A 45 -16.85 5.62 -15.94
C SER A 45 -15.91 5.70 -14.74
N HIS A 46 -16.09 6.73 -13.90
CA HIS A 46 -15.39 6.82 -12.62
C HIS A 46 -15.69 5.61 -11.72
N ASP A 47 -16.97 5.26 -11.58
CA ASP A 47 -17.39 4.14 -10.74
C ASP A 47 -16.76 2.82 -11.21
N ASN A 48 -16.64 2.64 -12.52
CA ASN A 48 -15.97 1.45 -13.08
C ASN A 48 -14.48 1.36 -12.68
N ILE A 49 -13.78 2.49 -12.51
CA ILE A 49 -12.41 2.50 -11.98
C ILE A 49 -12.40 2.00 -10.54
N ILE A 50 -13.31 2.52 -9.71
CA ILE A 50 -13.41 2.15 -8.30
C ILE A 50 -13.72 0.66 -8.15
N ASP A 51 -14.70 0.15 -8.89
CA ASP A 51 -15.09 -1.26 -8.87
C ASP A 51 -13.92 -2.18 -9.21
N LEU A 52 -13.19 -1.88 -10.29
CA LEU A 52 -12.02 -2.67 -10.72
C LEU A 52 -10.89 -2.61 -9.69
N CYS A 53 -10.65 -1.44 -9.08
CA CYS A 53 -9.67 -1.30 -8.01
C CYS A 53 -10.08 -2.10 -6.77
N CYS A 54 -11.36 -2.08 -6.38
CA CYS A 54 -11.88 -2.86 -5.27
C CYS A 54 -11.77 -4.37 -5.53
N GLU A 55 -12.12 -4.84 -6.74
CA GLU A 55 -11.96 -6.24 -7.13
C GLU A 55 -10.49 -6.68 -7.04
N ALA A 56 -9.58 -5.90 -7.62
CA ALA A 56 -8.15 -6.16 -7.58
C ALA A 56 -7.61 -6.17 -6.13
N TRP A 57 -8.07 -5.23 -5.30
CA TRP A 57 -7.67 -5.17 -3.89
C TRP A 57 -8.17 -6.38 -3.11
N ASN A 58 -9.44 -6.74 -3.22
CA ASN A 58 -10.02 -7.88 -2.52
C ASN A 58 -9.34 -9.20 -2.93
N LYS A 59 -9.04 -9.35 -4.23
CA LYS A 59 -8.24 -10.49 -4.72
C LYS A 59 -6.85 -10.57 -4.09
N LEU A 60 -6.23 -9.44 -3.77
CA LEU A 60 -4.94 -9.41 -3.07
C LEU A 60 -5.09 -9.68 -1.58
N VAL A 61 -6.14 -9.17 -0.94
CA VAL A 61 -6.48 -9.42 0.46
C VAL A 61 -6.65 -10.91 0.73
N ASP A 62 -7.25 -11.64 -0.21
CA ASP A 62 -7.37 -13.11 -0.18
C ASP A 62 -6.02 -13.84 -0.28
N GLN A 63 -4.93 -13.12 -0.53
CA GLN A 63 -3.56 -13.63 -0.64
C GLN A 63 -2.63 -12.95 0.39
N PRO A 64 -2.86 -13.14 1.71
CA PRO A 64 -2.12 -12.43 2.76
C PRO A 64 -0.61 -12.67 2.70
N TRP A 65 -0.18 -13.86 2.28
CA TRP A 65 1.24 -14.19 2.08
C TRP A 65 1.91 -13.31 1.02
N ARG A 66 1.19 -12.94 -0.04
CA ARG A 66 1.71 -12.07 -1.10
C ARG A 66 1.84 -10.63 -0.62
N ILE A 67 0.88 -10.14 0.17
CA ILE A 67 0.99 -8.82 0.81
C ILE A 67 2.23 -8.78 1.70
N MET A 68 2.44 -9.82 2.51
CA MET A 68 3.61 -9.89 3.39
C MET A 68 4.93 -9.90 2.63
N THR A 69 5.06 -10.62 1.52
CA THR A 69 6.30 -10.65 0.74
C THR A 69 6.59 -9.31 0.08
N ILE A 70 5.58 -8.64 -0.45
CA ILE A 70 5.72 -7.32 -1.10
C ILE A 70 6.03 -6.22 -0.07
N GLY A 71 5.35 -6.25 1.08
CA GLY A 71 5.42 -5.20 2.10
C GLY A 71 6.58 -5.31 3.09
N ARG A 72 7.26 -6.46 3.17
CA ARG A 72 8.38 -6.64 4.11
C ARG A 72 9.55 -5.71 3.79
N ARG A 73 9.98 -4.92 4.77
CA ARG A 73 11.15 -4.03 4.68
C ARG A 73 12.10 -4.27 5.84
N LYS A 74 13.39 -4.43 5.54
CA LYS A 74 14.43 -4.60 6.57
C LYS A 74 14.55 -3.34 7.45
N TRP A 75 14.48 -2.16 6.84
CA TRP A 75 14.63 -0.87 7.52
C TRP A 75 13.51 -0.57 8.52
N ALA A 76 12.31 -1.15 8.32
CA ALA A 76 11.14 -0.93 9.17
C ALA A 76 11.09 -1.85 10.40
N ARG A 77 12.03 -2.81 10.52
CA ARG A 77 12.19 -3.57 11.76
C ARG A 77 12.99 -2.68 12.71
N GLY A 78 12.38 -2.30 13.83
CA GLY A 78 13.09 -1.60 14.90
C GLY A 78 14.36 -2.35 15.29
N SER A 79 15.41 -1.59 15.59
CA SER A 79 16.66 -2.07 16.16
C SER A 79 16.43 -2.90 17.42
#